data_AF-A0A0U3I411-F1
#
_entry.id   AF-A0A0U3I411-F1
#
_cell.length_a   1.000
_cell.length_b   1.000
_cell.length_c   1.000
_cell.angle_alpha   90.00
_cell.angle_beta   90.00
_cell.angle_gamma   90.00
#
_symmetry.space_group_name_H-M   'P 1'
#
loop_
_entity.id
_entity.type
_entity.pdbx_description
1 polymer ?
#
loop_
_entity_poly.entity_id
_entity_poly.type
_entity_poly.pdbx_seq_one_letter_code
_entity_poly.pdbx_strand_id
1 'polypeptide(L)'
;MAASTVSQLNVTGDVAIFTLDTPKAHTVPRCVTAENKDKWALSLSTLQGQALYSLLVTAVSKDKLVSVQSAQRCESVADVEQVQGLTLSSNKLSTSSASDTWLFKGDKVTKVGKVVTIEGNTHIYVPVEGTNTGHSYSPSIAADFSGFYYLDAECKGDTYRLHYGHPFLTFIESEGAYFTFSDSSIHGNRMADHGHAPVYRASGGQCYLEDRYLAYQETRAVKLEKTEHPLCGKTPCWIK
;
A
#
# COMPACT_ATOMS: atom_id res chain seq x y z
N MET A 1 -5.94 24.65 20.90
CA MET A 1 -6.41 23.28 20.62
C MET A 1 -5.40 22.64 19.67
N ALA A 2 -4.80 21.52 20.07
CA ALA A 2 -3.86 20.78 19.23
C ALA A 2 -4.52 19.45 18.81
N ALA A 3 -4.40 19.09 17.54
CA ALA A 3 -4.93 17.83 17.01
C ALA A 3 -3.84 16.75 17.09
N SER A 4 -4.19 15.57 17.61
CA SER A 4 -3.24 14.47 17.86
C SER A 4 -3.89 13.11 17.68
N THR A 5 -3.09 12.10 17.39
CA THR A 5 -3.50 10.69 17.40
C THR A 5 -3.83 10.23 18.82
N VAL A 6 -4.74 9.23 18.89
CA VAL A 6 -5.15 8.57 20.14
C VAL A 6 -4.18 7.43 20.42
N SER A 7 -3.48 7.48 21.55
CA SER A 7 -2.45 6.51 21.89
C SER A 7 -2.99 5.31 22.65
N GLN A 8 -4.03 5.53 23.47
CA GLN A 8 -4.71 4.48 24.23
C GLN A 8 -6.20 4.81 24.31
N LEU A 9 -7.04 3.79 24.20
CA LEU A 9 -8.48 3.86 24.43
C LEU A 9 -8.89 2.64 25.26
N ASN A 10 -9.47 2.89 26.43
CA ASN A 10 -10.00 1.87 27.32
C ASN A 10 -11.46 2.17 27.66
N VAL A 11 -12.28 1.15 27.78
CA VAL A 11 -13.69 1.28 28.17
C VAL A 11 -13.91 0.47 29.43
N THR A 12 -14.46 1.11 30.47
CA THR A 12 -14.74 0.46 31.75
C THR A 12 -16.13 0.87 32.21
N GLY A 13 -17.08 -0.07 32.10
CA GLY A 13 -18.50 0.20 32.34
C GLY A 13 -19.02 1.28 31.39
N ASP A 14 -19.63 2.33 31.94
CA ASP A 14 -20.25 3.42 31.19
C ASP A 14 -19.29 4.58 30.91
N VAL A 15 -17.98 4.37 30.99
CA VAL A 15 -16.98 5.41 30.74
C VAL A 15 -15.87 4.89 29.81
N ALA A 16 -15.55 5.68 28.80
CA ALA A 16 -14.35 5.54 28.01
C ALA A 16 -13.25 6.49 28.51
N ILE A 17 -12.05 5.96 28.73
CA ILE A 17 -10.85 6.71 29.10
C ILE A 17 -9.83 6.59 27.96
N PHE A 18 -9.28 7.71 27.51
CA PHE A 18 -8.29 7.72 26.43
C PHE A 18 -7.18 8.73 26.66
N THR A 19 -6.07 8.54 25.94
CA THR A 19 -4.91 9.43 25.93
C THR A 19 -4.58 9.84 24.50
N LEU A 20 -4.00 11.03 24.34
CA LEU A 20 -3.46 11.49 23.07
C LEU A 20 -1.93 11.42 23.10
N ASP A 21 -1.29 11.34 21.94
CA ASP A 21 0.18 11.41 21.84
C ASP A 21 0.74 12.78 22.24
N THR A 22 0.02 13.87 21.93
CA THR A 22 0.39 15.20 22.41
C THR A 22 -0.23 15.51 23.77
N PRO A 23 0.53 16.08 24.72
CA PRO A 23 0.00 16.47 26.01
C PRO A 23 -1.04 17.60 25.89
N LYS A 24 -1.84 17.76 26.94
CA LYS A 24 -2.90 18.79 26.99
C LYS A 24 -2.29 20.20 26.89
N ALA A 25 -2.86 21.02 26.02
CA ALA A 25 -2.38 22.38 25.75
C ALA A 25 -3.04 23.45 26.65
N HIS A 26 -4.09 23.10 27.40
CA HIS A 26 -4.81 24.02 28.28
C HIS A 26 -4.47 23.78 29.75
N THR A 27 -4.86 24.73 30.60
CA THR A 27 -4.70 24.61 32.05
C THR A 27 -5.55 23.47 32.59
N VAL A 28 -4.89 22.44 33.15
CA VAL A 28 -5.56 21.26 33.71
C VAL A 28 -6.38 21.67 34.94
N PRO A 29 -7.66 21.22 35.06
CA PRO A 29 -8.49 21.51 36.22
C PRO A 29 -7.90 20.97 37.52
N ARG A 30 -8.18 21.64 38.65
CA ARG A 30 -7.71 21.22 39.99
C ARG A 30 -8.20 19.83 40.42
N CYS A 31 -9.27 19.35 39.80
CA CYS A 31 -9.85 18.04 40.09
C CYS A 31 -9.10 16.88 39.42
N VAL A 32 -8.02 17.12 38.68
CA VAL A 32 -7.24 16.08 38.00
C VAL A 32 -5.96 15.80 38.79
N THR A 33 -5.65 14.53 39.06
CA THR A 33 -4.41 14.16 39.74
C THR A 33 -3.20 14.17 38.79
N ALA A 34 -1.99 14.19 39.36
CA ALA A 34 -0.76 14.17 38.59
C ALA A 34 -0.64 12.93 37.68
N GLU A 35 -1.16 11.76 38.12
CA GLU A 35 -1.13 10.53 37.32
C GLU A 35 -2.12 10.52 36.15
N ASN A 36 -3.16 11.36 36.21
CA ASN A 36 -4.26 11.40 35.24
C ASN A 36 -4.25 12.65 34.37
N LYS A 37 -3.20 13.48 34.49
CA LYS A 37 -3.08 14.75 33.76
C LYS A 37 -3.24 14.60 32.24
N ASP A 38 -2.79 13.49 31.66
CA ASP A 38 -2.83 13.24 30.21
C ASP A 38 -4.04 12.39 29.77
N LYS A 39 -4.91 12.00 30.70
CA LYS A 39 -6.10 11.18 30.43
C LYS A 39 -7.33 12.05 30.22
N TRP A 40 -8.21 11.56 29.36
CA TRP A 40 -9.51 12.13 29.06
C TRP A 40 -10.61 11.13 29.37
N ALA A 41 -11.69 11.60 29.99
CA ALA A 41 -12.86 10.80 30.30
C ALA A 41 -14.05 11.21 29.42
N LEU A 42 -14.75 10.21 28.91
CA LEU A 42 -15.98 10.34 28.15
C LEU A 42 -17.05 9.44 28.77
N SER A 43 -18.14 10.05 29.22
CA SER A 43 -19.30 9.29 29.71
C SER A 43 -20.10 8.73 28.55
N LEU A 44 -20.40 7.42 28.58
CA LEU A 44 -21.19 6.70 27.58
C LEU A 44 -22.67 6.57 27.94
N SER A 45 -23.08 7.11 29.09
CA SER A 45 -24.47 7.06 29.58
C SER A 45 -25.40 8.02 28.81
N THR A 46 -24.86 8.90 27.98
CA THR A 46 -25.61 9.88 27.18
C THR A 46 -25.46 9.61 25.69
N LEU A 47 -26.48 9.96 24.90
CA LEU A 47 -26.42 9.87 23.43
C LEU A 47 -25.25 10.67 22.84
N GLN A 48 -24.98 11.86 23.39
CA GLN A 48 -23.83 12.67 22.99
C GLN A 48 -22.51 11.94 23.26
N GLY A 49 -22.40 11.31 24.43
CA GLY A 49 -21.26 10.48 24.81
C GLY A 49 -21.02 9.31 23.86
N GLN A 50 -22.07 8.57 23.51
CA GLN A 50 -22.01 7.45 22.57
C GLN A 50 -21.62 7.90 21.16
N ALA A 51 -22.12 9.06 20.72
CA ALA A 51 -21.74 9.65 19.43
C ALA A 51 -20.25 10.04 19.40
N LEU A 52 -19.75 10.68 20.46
CA LEU A 52 -18.34 11.03 20.61
C LEU A 52 -17.45 9.79 20.66
N TYR A 53 -17.89 8.72 21.33
CA TYR A 53 -17.16 7.46 21.36
C TYR A 53 -17.07 6.83 19.97
N SER A 54 -18.17 6.82 19.21
CA SER A 54 -18.19 6.32 17.83
C SER A 54 -17.22 7.11 16.94
N LEU A 55 -17.12 8.42 17.15
CA LEU A 55 -16.16 9.29 16.47
C LEU A 55 -14.72 8.94 16.84
N LEU A 56 -14.46 8.66 18.12
CA LEU A 56 -13.15 8.28 18.63
C LEU A 56 -12.70 6.91 18.09
N VAL A 57 -13.60 5.91 18.06
CA VAL A 57 -13.34 4.60 17.45
C VAL A 57 -13.03 4.75 15.96
N THR A 58 -13.76 5.63 15.27
CA THR A 58 -13.47 5.96 13.86
C THR A 58 -12.10 6.60 13.71
N ALA A 59 -11.71 7.47 14.65
CA ALA A 59 -10.40 8.11 14.65
C ALA A 59 -9.27 7.08 14.81
N VAL A 60 -9.41 6.18 15.78
CA VAL A 60 -8.45 5.08 16.04
C VAL A 60 -8.38 4.16 14.83
N SER A 61 -9.52 3.77 14.25
CA SER A 61 -9.56 2.85 13.11
C SER A 61 -8.98 3.44 11.82
N LYS A 62 -8.94 4.77 11.68
CA LYS A 62 -8.49 5.46 10.46
C LYS A 62 -7.29 6.37 10.69
N ASP A 63 -6.59 6.18 11.81
CA ASP A 63 -5.46 6.98 12.27
C ASP A 63 -5.69 8.51 12.14
N LYS A 64 -6.91 8.99 12.42
CA LYS A 64 -7.23 10.42 12.30
C LYS A 64 -6.73 11.19 13.51
N LEU A 65 -6.34 12.44 13.27
CA LEU A 65 -6.01 13.36 14.35
C LEU A 65 -7.30 13.80 15.04
N VAL A 66 -7.28 13.79 16.36
CA VAL A 66 -8.38 14.20 17.23
C VAL A 66 -7.97 15.47 17.94
N SER A 67 -8.81 16.50 17.83
CA SER A 67 -8.74 17.69 18.68
C SER A 67 -9.82 17.59 19.74
N VAL A 68 -9.40 17.66 21.01
CA VAL A 68 -10.29 17.54 22.17
C VAL A 68 -10.63 18.93 22.71
N GLN A 69 -11.92 19.18 22.92
CA GLN A 69 -12.41 20.32 23.67
C GLN A 69 -12.68 19.88 25.11
N SER A 70 -11.96 20.47 26.06
CA SER A 70 -12.13 20.22 27.49
C SER A 70 -13.46 20.79 28.01
N ALA A 71 -14.12 20.06 28.91
CA ALA A 71 -15.26 20.55 29.69
C ALA A 71 -14.83 21.24 31.00
N GLN A 72 -13.54 21.23 31.33
CA GLN A 72 -12.93 21.76 32.56
C GLN A 72 -13.55 21.22 33.87
N ARG A 73 -14.07 19.99 33.85
CA ARG A 73 -14.71 19.32 35.00
C ARG A 73 -14.37 17.83 35.04
N CYS A 74 -14.56 17.19 36.19
CA CYS A 74 -14.20 15.78 36.44
C CYS A 74 -15.39 14.95 36.95
N GLU A 75 -16.61 15.24 36.48
CA GLU A 75 -17.84 14.64 37.03
C GLU A 75 -18.07 13.20 36.57
N SER A 76 -17.54 12.82 35.41
CA SER A 76 -17.75 11.48 34.84
C SER A 76 -16.87 10.41 35.48
N VAL A 77 -15.65 10.77 35.88
CA VAL A 77 -14.69 9.91 36.58
C VAL A 77 -13.92 10.81 37.53
N ALA A 78 -13.85 10.41 38.80
CA ALA A 78 -13.01 11.11 39.76
C ALA A 78 -11.57 11.20 39.22
N ASP A 79 -10.93 12.34 39.43
CA ASP A 79 -9.53 12.56 39.09
C ASP A 79 -9.18 12.56 37.59
N VAL A 80 -10.16 12.47 36.68
CA VAL A 80 -9.96 12.53 35.22
C VAL A 80 -10.82 13.61 34.58
N GLU A 81 -10.22 14.37 33.68
CA GLU A 81 -10.90 15.47 32.99
C GLU A 81 -11.90 14.99 31.95
N GLN A 82 -13.11 15.56 31.96
CA GLN A 82 -14.17 15.25 31.02
C GLN A 82 -14.00 16.01 29.69
N VAL A 83 -14.30 15.29 28.61
CA VAL A 83 -14.40 15.84 27.26
C VAL A 83 -15.76 16.50 27.04
N GLN A 84 -15.75 17.73 26.52
CA GLN A 84 -16.96 18.42 26.05
C GLN A 84 -17.27 18.09 24.58
N GLY A 85 -16.24 17.98 23.75
CA GLY A 85 -16.38 17.77 22.32
C GLY A 85 -15.11 17.21 21.69
N LEU A 86 -15.28 16.56 20.54
CA LEU A 86 -14.21 16.00 19.73
C LEU A 86 -14.36 16.48 18.30
N THR A 87 -13.25 16.86 17.67
CA THR A 87 -13.20 17.17 16.24
C THR A 87 -12.16 16.29 15.57
N LEU A 88 -12.54 15.68 14.45
CA LEU A 88 -11.62 14.93 13.60
C LEU A 88 -10.96 15.85 12.60
N SER A 89 -9.64 15.79 12.52
CA SER A 89 -8.87 16.41 11.45
C SER A 89 -8.16 15.32 10.65
N SER A 90 -8.13 15.50 9.33
CA SER A 90 -7.32 14.62 8.49
C SER A 90 -5.85 14.84 8.84
N ASN A 91 -5.10 13.77 9.04
CA ASN A 91 -3.66 13.81 9.11
C ASN A 91 -3.17 14.13 7.68
N LYS A 92 -3.21 15.41 7.30
CA LYS A 92 -2.64 15.84 6.03
C LYS A 92 -1.14 15.70 6.20
N LEU A 93 -0.56 14.63 5.65
CA LEU A 93 0.86 14.63 5.34
C LEU A 93 1.16 15.97 4.67
N SER A 94 2.09 16.72 5.24
CA SER A 94 2.57 17.98 4.68
C SER A 94 3.09 17.71 3.28
N THR A 95 2.22 17.88 2.29
CA THR A 95 2.51 17.70 0.86
C THR A 95 3.42 18.82 0.42
N SER A 96 4.72 18.62 0.52
CA SER A 96 5.66 19.32 -0.35
C SER A 96 5.44 18.79 -1.78
N SER A 97 4.79 19.60 -2.61
CA SER A 97 4.88 19.60 -4.08
C SER A 97 4.22 18.51 -4.94
N ALA A 98 3.17 17.81 -4.49
CA ALA A 98 2.24 17.16 -5.42
C ALA A 98 0.89 17.92 -5.43
N SER A 99 0.76 18.85 -6.39
CA SER A 99 -0.53 19.26 -6.98
C SER A 99 -1.42 18.05 -7.18
N ASP A 100 -2.76 18.18 -7.11
CA ASP A 100 -3.83 17.16 -7.23
C ASP A 100 -3.64 15.94 -8.17
N THR A 101 -2.56 15.19 -7.99
CA THR A 101 -2.15 14.07 -8.81
C THR A 101 -2.65 12.79 -8.16
N TRP A 102 -3.32 11.99 -8.96
CA TRP A 102 -3.92 10.73 -8.56
C TRP A 102 -3.31 9.60 -9.38
N LEU A 103 -3.16 8.46 -8.71
CA LEU A 103 -2.89 7.18 -9.34
C LEU A 103 -4.23 6.56 -9.74
N PHE A 104 -4.34 6.14 -10.99
CA PHE A 104 -5.48 5.45 -11.58
C PHE A 104 -5.06 4.05 -12.00
N LYS A 105 -6.02 3.11 -12.07
CA LYS A 105 -5.82 1.83 -12.73
C LYS A 105 -5.51 2.04 -14.22
N GLY A 106 -5.11 0.97 -14.89
CA GLY A 106 -4.85 0.95 -16.32
C GLY A 106 -6.02 1.38 -17.20
N ASP A 107 -7.25 1.34 -16.66
CA ASP A 107 -8.48 1.85 -17.31
C ASP A 107 -8.56 3.39 -17.38
N LYS A 108 -7.66 4.11 -16.71
CA LYS A 108 -7.61 5.58 -16.61
C LYS A 108 -8.84 6.24 -15.98
N VAL A 109 -9.73 5.45 -15.37
CA VAL A 109 -11.00 5.91 -14.79
C VAL A 109 -11.02 5.61 -13.29
N THR A 110 -10.63 4.40 -12.89
CA THR A 110 -10.70 3.96 -11.51
C THR A 110 -9.54 4.54 -10.69
N LYS A 111 -9.86 5.40 -9.72
CA LYS A 111 -8.87 5.96 -8.79
C LYS A 111 -8.35 4.89 -7.83
N VAL A 112 -7.04 4.81 -7.71
CA VAL A 112 -6.33 3.93 -6.78
C VAL A 112 -5.94 4.70 -5.51
N GLY A 113 -5.39 5.91 -5.67
CA GLY A 113 -5.01 6.74 -4.53
C GLY A 113 -4.40 8.07 -4.93
N LYS A 114 -4.22 8.96 -3.95
CA LYS A 114 -3.61 10.27 -4.16
C LYS A 114 -2.09 10.14 -4.10
N VAL A 115 -1.38 10.61 -5.12
CA VAL A 115 0.08 10.62 -5.13
C VAL A 115 0.57 11.72 -4.18
N VAL A 116 1.45 11.37 -3.26
CA VAL A 116 2.01 12.29 -2.26
C VAL A 116 3.48 12.61 -2.53
N THR A 117 4.22 11.66 -3.10
CA THR A 117 5.65 11.80 -3.41
C THR A 117 5.98 11.09 -4.72
N ILE A 118 6.89 11.65 -5.51
CA ILE A 118 7.46 11.05 -6.71
C ILE A 118 8.98 11.03 -6.57
N GLU A 119 9.58 9.85 -6.58
CA GLU A 119 11.02 9.62 -6.45
C GLU A 119 11.51 8.80 -7.65
N GLY A 120 12.02 9.48 -8.67
CA GLY A 120 12.38 8.83 -9.94
C GLY A 120 11.16 8.18 -10.59
N ASN A 121 11.20 6.85 -10.77
CA ASN A 121 10.10 6.04 -11.31
C ASN A 121 9.19 5.45 -10.23
N THR A 122 9.40 5.80 -8.96
CA THR A 122 8.58 5.30 -7.84
C THR A 122 7.63 6.37 -7.37
N HIS A 123 6.36 6.02 -7.24
CA HIS A 123 5.28 6.89 -6.80
C HIS A 123 4.77 6.42 -5.45
N ILE A 124 4.85 7.29 -4.44
CA ILE A 124 4.24 7.04 -3.15
C ILE A 124 2.84 7.64 -3.19
N TYR A 125 1.83 6.82 -2.91
CA TYR A 125 0.43 7.21 -2.94
C TYR A 125 -0.30 6.78 -1.67
N VAL A 126 -1.35 7.49 -1.33
CA VAL A 126 -2.28 7.14 -0.25
C VAL A 126 -3.55 6.56 -0.87
N PRO A 127 -3.92 5.30 -0.58
CA PRO A 127 -5.11 4.65 -1.12
C PRO A 127 -6.41 5.44 -0.89
N VAL A 128 -7.34 5.36 -1.83
CA VAL A 128 -8.69 5.97 -1.69
C VAL A 128 -9.48 5.46 -0.49
N GLU A 129 -9.18 4.24 -0.04
CA GLU A 129 -9.82 3.59 1.12
C GLU A 129 -9.45 4.27 2.46
N GLY A 130 -8.47 5.19 2.44
CA GLY A 130 -8.26 6.15 3.51
C GLY A 130 -7.28 5.72 4.60
N THR A 131 -6.20 5.02 4.23
CA THR A 131 -5.07 4.75 5.13
C THR A 131 -4.19 6.00 5.29
N ASN A 132 -3.36 6.06 6.33
CA ASN A 132 -2.29 7.06 6.45
C ASN A 132 -0.93 6.52 5.98
N THR A 133 -0.87 5.24 5.61
CA THR A 133 0.34 4.61 5.11
C THR A 133 0.50 4.92 3.62
N GLY A 134 1.64 5.47 3.24
CA GLY A 134 2.02 5.57 1.83
C GLY A 134 2.31 4.18 1.27
N HIS A 135 1.70 3.85 0.14
CA HIS A 135 2.03 2.68 -0.66
C HIS A 135 2.93 3.12 -1.82
N SER A 136 3.86 2.26 -2.22
CA SER A 136 4.71 2.52 -3.37
C SER A 136 4.15 1.85 -4.62
N TYR A 137 4.29 2.53 -5.75
CA TYR A 137 4.05 2.00 -7.08
C TYR A 137 5.22 2.37 -7.98
N SER A 138 5.88 1.36 -8.55
CA SER A 138 6.94 1.54 -9.53
C SER A 138 6.58 0.70 -10.76
N PRO A 139 6.26 1.31 -11.92
CA PRO A 139 5.94 0.56 -13.12
C PRO A 139 7.17 -0.21 -13.59
N SER A 140 7.04 -1.53 -13.71
CA SER A 140 8.01 -2.39 -14.40
C SER A 140 7.55 -2.54 -15.85
N ILE A 141 8.25 -1.89 -16.76
CA ILE A 141 7.94 -1.85 -18.20
C ILE A 141 9.20 -2.24 -18.97
N ALA A 142 9.04 -3.11 -19.96
CA ALA A 142 10.06 -3.40 -20.96
C ALA A 142 9.45 -3.25 -22.35
N ALA A 143 10.24 -2.75 -23.31
CA ALA A 143 9.77 -2.51 -24.68
C ALA A 143 9.33 -3.82 -25.37
N ASP A 144 10.09 -4.89 -25.18
CA ASP A 144 9.91 -6.18 -25.83
C ASP A 144 10.52 -7.32 -24.98
N PHE A 145 10.60 -8.52 -25.56
CA PHE A 145 11.27 -9.68 -24.99
C PHE A 145 12.79 -9.74 -25.28
N SER A 146 13.44 -8.59 -25.55
CA SER A 146 14.88 -8.55 -25.76
C SER A 146 15.61 -9.07 -24.51
N GLY A 147 16.50 -10.03 -24.74
CA GLY A 147 17.27 -10.75 -23.75
C GLY A 147 16.61 -12.03 -23.22
N PHE A 148 15.41 -12.41 -23.67
CA PHE A 148 14.67 -13.58 -23.19
C PHE A 148 14.99 -14.79 -24.08
N TYR A 149 14.75 -15.98 -23.53
CA TYR A 149 15.14 -17.25 -24.14
C TYR A 149 13.97 -17.94 -24.82
N TYR A 150 14.28 -18.67 -25.89
CA TYR A 150 13.35 -19.40 -26.73
C TYR A 150 13.92 -20.77 -27.09
N LEU A 151 13.04 -21.72 -27.41
CA LEU A 151 13.42 -23.04 -27.95
C LEU A 151 13.26 -23.11 -29.48
N ASP A 152 12.73 -22.04 -30.07
CA ASP A 152 12.49 -21.89 -31.50
C ASP A 152 13.52 -20.96 -32.14
N ALA A 153 14.02 -21.34 -33.31
CA ALA A 153 15.08 -20.62 -34.02
C ALA A 153 14.64 -19.24 -34.54
N GLU A 154 13.34 -18.99 -34.61
CA GLU A 154 12.76 -17.69 -34.99
C GLU A 154 12.33 -16.88 -33.75
N CYS A 155 12.63 -17.37 -32.54
CA CYS A 155 12.22 -16.79 -31.26
C CYS A 155 10.71 -16.62 -31.17
N LYS A 156 9.96 -17.62 -31.64
CA LYS A 156 8.49 -17.66 -31.57
C LYS A 156 8.01 -18.62 -30.48
N GLY A 157 6.75 -18.47 -30.09
CA GLY A 157 6.08 -19.35 -29.14
C GLY A 157 6.43 -19.05 -27.68
N ASP A 158 6.70 -20.10 -26.92
CA ASP A 158 6.93 -19.99 -25.48
C ASP A 158 8.22 -19.22 -25.19
N THR A 159 8.09 -18.19 -24.35
CA THR A 159 9.19 -17.33 -23.93
C THR A 159 9.61 -17.68 -22.52
N TYR A 160 10.92 -17.74 -22.26
CA TYR A 160 11.48 -18.14 -20.98
C TYR A 160 12.40 -17.07 -20.42
N ARG A 161 12.47 -16.99 -19.08
CA ARG A 161 13.38 -16.09 -18.36
C ARG A 161 13.94 -16.80 -17.12
N LEU A 162 15.16 -16.44 -16.75
CA LEU A 162 15.80 -16.95 -15.53
C LEU A 162 15.06 -16.48 -14.29
N HIS A 163 14.62 -17.42 -13.48
CA HIS A 163 13.98 -17.19 -12.20
C HIS A 163 15.01 -17.31 -11.06
N TYR A 164 15.35 -16.17 -10.45
CA TYR A 164 16.28 -16.09 -9.31
C TYR A 164 15.56 -16.06 -7.95
N GLY A 165 14.34 -16.59 -7.86
CA GLY A 165 13.55 -16.62 -6.62
C GLY A 165 12.81 -15.31 -6.31
N HIS A 166 12.92 -14.28 -7.15
CA HIS A 166 12.15 -13.05 -7.04
C HIS A 166 10.94 -13.07 -7.98
N PRO A 167 9.81 -12.45 -7.58
CA PRO A 167 8.65 -12.33 -8.45
C PRO A 167 9.01 -11.52 -9.69
N PHE A 168 8.46 -11.92 -10.83
CA PHE A 168 8.57 -11.20 -12.08
C PHE A 168 7.17 -10.74 -12.47
N LEU A 169 6.99 -9.43 -12.59
CA LEU A 169 5.77 -8.85 -13.12
C LEU A 169 6.18 -7.64 -13.95
N THR A 170 6.15 -7.77 -15.27
CA THR A 170 6.59 -6.70 -16.18
C THR A 170 5.59 -6.55 -17.31
N PHE A 171 5.25 -5.30 -17.64
CA PHE A 171 4.47 -4.99 -18.82
C PHE A 171 5.39 -5.00 -20.03
N ILE A 172 5.08 -5.82 -21.03
CA ILE A 172 5.84 -5.91 -22.28
C ILE A 172 5.08 -5.09 -23.33
N GLU A 173 5.64 -3.95 -23.73
CA GLU A 173 4.93 -2.98 -24.59
C GLU A 173 4.56 -3.56 -25.95
N SER A 174 5.46 -4.35 -26.57
CA SER A 174 5.22 -5.03 -27.85
C SER A 174 4.03 -5.98 -27.81
N GLU A 175 3.69 -6.52 -26.64
CA GLU A 175 2.56 -7.44 -26.42
C GLU A 175 1.32 -6.76 -25.85
N GLY A 176 1.46 -5.54 -25.34
CA GLY A 176 0.39 -4.82 -24.65
C GLY A 176 -0.14 -5.56 -23.40
N ALA A 177 0.69 -6.35 -22.72
CA ALA A 177 0.26 -7.18 -21.60
C ALA A 177 1.33 -7.33 -20.50
N TYR A 178 0.88 -7.66 -19.29
CA TYR A 178 1.77 -8.08 -18.21
C TYR A 178 2.15 -9.55 -18.35
N PHE A 179 3.40 -9.87 -17.99
CA PHE A 179 3.89 -11.24 -17.92
C PHE A 179 4.46 -11.55 -16.53
N THR A 180 4.22 -12.78 -16.09
CA THR A 180 4.79 -13.38 -14.88
C THR A 180 5.39 -14.74 -15.20
N PHE A 181 6.14 -15.31 -14.26
CA PHE A 181 6.52 -16.72 -14.33
C PHE A 181 5.28 -17.59 -14.20
N SER A 182 5.16 -18.58 -15.09
CA SER A 182 4.22 -19.68 -14.96
C SER A 182 4.59 -20.59 -13.78
N ASP A 183 3.67 -21.47 -13.38
CA ASP A 183 3.92 -22.45 -12.32
C ASP A 183 5.00 -23.45 -12.76
N SER A 184 6.19 -23.28 -12.17
CA SER A 184 7.35 -24.13 -12.46
C SER A 184 7.21 -25.56 -11.96
N SER A 185 6.18 -25.90 -11.17
CA SER A 185 5.92 -27.28 -10.76
C SER A 185 5.26 -28.12 -11.86
N ILE A 186 4.68 -27.46 -12.87
CA ILE A 186 4.04 -28.11 -14.02
C ILE A 186 5.13 -28.46 -15.05
N HIS A 187 5.19 -29.73 -15.44
CA HIS A 187 6.11 -30.20 -16.47
C HIS A 187 5.87 -29.50 -17.81
N GLY A 188 6.94 -29.05 -18.46
CA GLY A 188 6.94 -28.28 -19.70
C GLY A 188 7.12 -26.77 -19.48
N ASN A 189 6.83 -26.26 -18.28
CA ASN A 189 7.02 -24.85 -17.94
C ASN A 189 8.49 -24.52 -17.61
N ARG A 190 9.31 -25.50 -17.25
CA ARG A 190 10.76 -25.30 -17.13
C ARG A 190 11.41 -25.54 -18.47
N MET A 191 12.34 -24.68 -18.86
CA MET A 191 13.12 -24.90 -20.07
C MET A 191 13.86 -26.25 -20.01
N ALA A 192 14.36 -26.63 -18.84
CA ALA A 192 15.06 -27.90 -18.66
C ALA A 192 14.22 -29.15 -18.94
N ASP A 193 12.89 -29.06 -18.95
CA ASP A 193 12.00 -30.17 -19.33
C ASP A 193 12.15 -30.54 -20.81
N HIS A 194 12.76 -29.68 -21.63
CA HIS A 194 12.94 -29.85 -23.08
C HIS A 194 14.30 -30.47 -23.45
N GLY A 195 15.06 -30.97 -22.47
CA GLY A 195 16.24 -31.81 -22.71
C GLY A 195 17.33 -31.12 -23.54
N HIS A 196 17.70 -31.72 -24.67
CA HIS A 196 18.76 -31.24 -25.55
C HIS A 196 18.29 -30.23 -26.62
N ALA A 197 17.11 -29.62 -26.44
CA ALA A 197 16.67 -28.57 -27.36
C ALA A 197 17.68 -27.40 -27.38
N PRO A 198 18.00 -26.84 -28.57
CA PRO A 198 18.81 -25.64 -28.68
C PRO A 198 18.10 -24.45 -28.05
N VAL A 199 18.88 -23.57 -27.40
CA VAL A 199 18.37 -22.35 -26.78
C VAL A 199 18.75 -21.16 -27.65
N TYR A 200 17.76 -20.32 -27.93
CA TYR A 200 17.91 -19.08 -28.66
C TYR A 200 17.60 -17.90 -27.78
N ARG A 201 18.12 -16.73 -28.12
CA ARG A 201 17.86 -15.50 -27.40
C ARG A 201 17.46 -14.40 -28.37
N ALA A 202 16.42 -13.66 -28.00
CA ALA A 202 15.98 -12.50 -28.78
C ALA A 202 16.84 -11.28 -28.40
N SER A 203 17.36 -10.53 -29.38
CA SER A 203 17.99 -9.23 -29.15
C SER A 203 17.89 -8.36 -30.40
N GLY A 204 17.47 -7.11 -30.25
CA GLY A 204 17.39 -6.16 -31.36
C GLY A 204 16.52 -6.63 -32.52
N GLY A 205 15.44 -7.37 -32.25
CA GLY A 205 14.56 -7.94 -33.26
C GLY A 205 15.14 -9.14 -34.04
N GLN A 206 16.30 -9.65 -33.64
CA GLN A 206 16.91 -10.85 -34.20
C GLN A 206 16.91 -11.98 -33.17
N CYS A 207 16.87 -13.22 -33.68
CA CYS A 207 17.01 -14.42 -32.88
C CYS A 207 18.38 -15.03 -33.14
N TYR A 208 19.17 -15.24 -32.10
CA TYR A 208 20.51 -15.84 -32.22
C TYR A 208 20.59 -17.11 -31.38
N LEU A 209 21.32 -18.09 -31.89
CA LEU A 209 21.64 -19.31 -31.17
C LEU A 209 22.59 -18.95 -30.02
N GLU A 210 22.16 -19.22 -28.79
CA GLU A 210 23.00 -19.07 -27.59
C GLU A 210 23.83 -20.36 -27.47
N ASP A 211 24.80 -20.54 -28.36
CA ASP A 211 25.54 -21.76 -28.76
C ASP A 211 26.37 -22.47 -27.66
N ARG A 212 26.01 -22.29 -26.39
CA ARG A 212 26.63 -22.94 -25.23
C ARG A 212 25.64 -23.66 -24.31
N TYR A 213 24.33 -23.47 -24.49
CA TYR A 213 23.34 -23.95 -23.55
C TYR A 213 22.29 -24.80 -24.26
N LEU A 214 22.24 -26.06 -23.84
CA LEU A 214 21.12 -26.95 -24.12
C LEU A 214 20.05 -26.70 -23.05
N ALA A 215 18.78 -26.83 -23.41
CA ALA A 215 17.66 -26.48 -22.54
C ALA A 215 17.77 -27.07 -21.11
N TYR A 216 18.27 -28.32 -20.97
CA TYR A 216 18.49 -29.00 -19.68
C TYR A 216 19.50 -28.30 -18.75
N GLN A 217 20.41 -27.48 -19.28
CA GLN A 217 21.39 -26.74 -18.48
C GLN A 217 20.76 -25.51 -17.82
N GLU A 218 19.71 -24.96 -18.42
CA GLU A 218 18.98 -23.79 -17.93
C GLU A 218 17.86 -24.17 -16.96
N THR A 219 18.23 -24.84 -15.88
CA THR A 219 17.31 -25.34 -14.84
C THR A 219 16.48 -24.25 -14.15
N ARG A 220 16.87 -22.99 -14.29
CA ARG A 220 16.19 -21.82 -13.71
C ARG A 220 15.33 -21.06 -14.71
N ALA A 221 15.40 -21.37 -16.00
CA ALA A 221 14.59 -20.70 -17.00
C ALA A 221 13.15 -21.24 -16.93
N VAL A 222 12.21 -20.35 -16.62
CA VAL A 222 10.78 -20.65 -16.48
C VAL A 222 10.01 -19.89 -17.55
N LYS A 223 9.03 -20.58 -18.14
CA LYS A 223 8.11 -20.03 -19.12
C LYS A 223 7.34 -18.86 -18.53
N LEU A 224 7.12 -17.84 -19.36
CA LEU A 224 6.31 -16.69 -19.02
C LEU A 224 4.89 -16.86 -19.51
N GLU A 225 3.95 -16.31 -18.75
CA GLU A 225 2.54 -16.31 -19.08
C GLU A 225 1.92 -14.92 -18.90
N LYS A 226 0.88 -14.64 -19.69
CA LYS A 226 0.13 -13.39 -19.60
C LYS A 226 -0.61 -13.35 -18.27
N THR A 227 -0.60 -12.20 -17.62
CA THR A 227 -1.29 -11.96 -16.36
C THR A 227 -1.82 -10.52 -16.29
N GLU A 228 -2.44 -10.17 -15.17
CA GLU A 228 -2.86 -8.81 -14.84
C GLU A 228 -2.11 -8.30 -13.62
N HIS A 229 -1.82 -7.01 -13.59
CA HIS A 229 -1.21 -6.38 -12.42
C HIS A 229 -2.25 -6.28 -11.30
N PRO A 230 -1.96 -6.72 -10.06
CA PRO A 230 -2.94 -6.76 -8.98
C PRO A 230 -3.53 -5.38 -8.65
N LEU A 231 -2.71 -4.32 -8.72
CA LEU A 231 -3.15 -2.93 -8.57
C LEU A 231 -3.79 -2.33 -9.82
N CYS A 232 -3.10 -2.41 -10.97
CA CYS A 232 -3.42 -1.63 -12.17
C CYS A 232 -4.33 -2.35 -13.17
N GLY A 233 -4.51 -3.67 -13.05
CA GLY A 233 -5.22 -4.48 -14.03
C GLY A 233 -4.35 -4.76 -15.27
N LYS A 234 -4.96 -4.66 -16.45
CA LYS A 234 -4.35 -5.10 -17.73
C LYS A 234 -3.20 -4.25 -18.25
N THR A 235 -3.15 -2.97 -17.88
CA THR A 235 -2.14 -2.01 -18.33
C THR A 235 -1.53 -1.28 -17.14
N PRO A 236 -0.35 -0.62 -17.30
CA PRO A 236 0.26 0.15 -16.23
C PRO A 236 -0.68 1.20 -15.65
N CYS A 237 -0.54 1.45 -14.35
CA CYS A 237 -1.31 2.48 -13.69
C CYS A 237 -0.98 3.84 -14.32
N TRP A 238 -2.00 4.71 -14.36
CA TRP A 238 -1.89 6.05 -14.92
C TRP A 238 -1.78 7.08 -13.83
N ILE A 239 -0.99 8.11 -14.08
CA ILE A 239 -0.79 9.22 -13.15
C ILE A 239 -1.30 10.48 -13.82
N LYS A 240 -2.23 11.18 -13.18
CA LYS A 240 -2.86 12.40 -13.69
C LYS A 240 -3.14 13.37 -12.56
#